data_AF-A0A357N249-F1
#
_entry.id   AF-A0A357N249-F1
#
_cell.length_a   1.000
_cell.length_b   1.000
_cell.length_c   1.000
_cell.angle_alpha   90.00
_cell.angle_beta   90.00
_cell.angle_gamma   90.00
#
_symmetry.space_group_name_H-M   'P 1'
#
loop_
_entity.id
_entity.type
_entity.pdbx_description
1 polymer ?
#
loop_
_entity_poly.entity_id
_entity_poly.type
_entity_poly.pdbx_seq_one_letter_code
_entity_poly.pdbx_strand_id
1 'polypeptide(L)'
;NLAEMDLDNRHLLRVLGYRLLQADAPALAVPVFEQVLAMGQEEPQSFRDLGLALAAAGKPQQALEPLYQVVVRPWDGRFDGIALIALDELTNLVSRSRPALDTQGIDPRLLQAMPLDLRVVLAWDADNSDMDLWVTDPNGERAYYGNRLTYQGGQMSQDFTGGYGPEQFSLRDAKPGRYKVEANYFGSRQQLVTGATTLMLRLTTHWGTPQQKDQMVTMRLKDRAETVLVGEFEVR
;
A
#
# COMPACT_ATOMS: atom_id res chain seq x y z
N ASN A 1 -29.20 22.54 -3.28
CA ASN A 1 -28.13 22.33 -4.25
C ASN A 1 -27.21 21.22 -3.73
N LEU A 2 -27.68 19.97 -3.78
CA LEU A 2 -27.02 18.77 -3.22
C LEU A 2 -26.45 17.86 -4.33
N ALA A 3 -26.85 18.09 -5.58
CA ALA A 3 -26.42 17.29 -6.72
C ALA A 3 -25.03 17.71 -7.26
N GLU A 4 -24.51 18.87 -6.86
CA GLU A 4 -23.11 19.26 -7.10
C GLU A 4 -22.13 18.64 -6.08
N MET A 5 -22.62 18.03 -4.98
CA MET A 5 -21.76 17.42 -3.94
C MET A 5 -21.38 15.96 -4.22
N ASP A 6 -21.94 15.31 -5.24
CA ASP A 6 -21.78 13.86 -5.48
C ASP A 6 -20.85 13.52 -6.66
N LEU A 7 -20.30 14.52 -7.35
CA LEU A 7 -19.42 14.34 -8.52
C LEU A 7 -17.92 14.42 -8.19
N ASP A 8 -17.53 14.79 -6.96
CA ASP A 8 -16.15 15.08 -6.56
C ASP A 8 -15.59 14.13 -5.48
N ASN A 9 -16.20 12.97 -5.26
CA ASN A 9 -15.76 12.07 -4.19
C ASN A 9 -14.58 11.17 -4.62
N ARG A 10 -13.39 11.76 -4.70
CA ARG A 10 -12.10 11.08 -4.94
C ARG A 10 -11.94 9.79 -4.13
N HIS A 11 -12.48 9.73 -2.92
CA HIS A 11 -12.46 8.53 -2.07
C HIS A 11 -13.24 7.36 -2.68
N LEU A 12 -14.45 7.62 -3.20
CA LEU A 12 -15.26 6.59 -3.85
C LEU A 12 -14.59 6.07 -5.13
N LEU A 13 -13.96 6.96 -5.91
CA LEU A 13 -13.17 6.57 -7.08
C LEU A 13 -11.97 5.70 -6.68
N ARG A 14 -11.25 6.07 -5.62
CA ARG A 14 -10.15 5.26 -5.09
C ARG A 14 -10.64 3.86 -4.69
N VAL A 15 -11.74 3.75 -3.94
CA VAL A 15 -12.36 2.45 -3.59
C VAL A 15 -12.71 1.66 -4.84
N LEU A 16 -13.33 2.28 -5.84
CA LEU A 16 -13.67 1.63 -7.10
C LEU A 16 -12.41 1.09 -7.80
N GLY A 17 -11.35 1.90 -7.91
CA GLY A 17 -10.08 1.50 -8.50
C GLY A 17 -9.49 0.27 -7.82
N TYR A 18 -9.48 0.25 -6.49
CA TYR A 18 -9.02 -0.91 -5.72
C TYR A 18 -9.90 -2.15 -5.89
N ARG A 19 -11.24 -2.00 -5.97
CA ARG A 19 -12.15 -3.11 -6.27
C ARG A 19 -11.92 -3.68 -7.66
N LEU A 20 -11.61 -2.84 -8.65
CA LEU A 20 -11.24 -3.29 -9.99
C LEU A 20 -9.92 -4.06 -10.01
N LEU A 21 -8.92 -3.63 -9.24
CA LEU A 21 -7.67 -4.40 -9.06
C LEU A 21 -7.93 -5.74 -8.37
N GLN A 22 -8.76 -5.77 -7.34
CA GLN A 22 -9.15 -7.00 -6.66
C GLN A 22 -9.88 -7.98 -7.59
N ALA A 23 -10.65 -7.47 -8.55
CA ALA A 23 -11.37 -8.24 -9.55
C ALA A 23 -10.53 -8.62 -10.78
N ASP A 24 -9.19 -8.44 -10.72
CA ASP A 24 -8.26 -8.70 -11.83
C ASP A 24 -8.60 -7.90 -13.11
N ALA A 25 -9.11 -6.68 -12.94
CA ALA A 25 -9.49 -5.76 -14.02
C ALA A 25 -8.63 -4.48 -14.05
N PRO A 26 -7.28 -4.56 -14.11
CA PRO A 26 -6.41 -3.40 -13.97
C PRO A 26 -6.55 -2.39 -15.12
N ALA A 27 -6.89 -2.84 -16.34
CA ALA A 27 -7.13 -1.94 -17.47
C ALA A 27 -8.30 -0.97 -17.23
N LEU A 28 -9.31 -1.39 -16.44
CA LEU A 28 -10.43 -0.54 -16.04
C LEU A 28 -10.07 0.35 -14.84
N ALA A 29 -9.15 -0.10 -13.98
CA ALA A 29 -8.71 0.65 -12.81
C ALA A 29 -7.85 1.88 -13.19
N VAL A 30 -7.02 1.79 -14.23
CA VAL A 30 -6.14 2.88 -14.68
C VAL A 30 -6.89 4.21 -14.90
N PRO A 31 -7.95 4.30 -15.74
CA PRO A 31 -8.64 5.57 -15.95
C PRO A 31 -9.34 6.11 -14.68
N VAL A 32 -9.71 5.22 -13.74
CA VAL A 32 -10.25 5.65 -12.44
C VAL A 32 -9.15 6.30 -11.60
N PHE A 33 -7.95 5.70 -11.54
CA PHE A 33 -6.83 6.27 -10.80
C PHE A 33 -6.23 7.52 -11.47
N GLU A 34 -6.34 7.66 -12.79
CA GLU A 34 -6.02 8.91 -13.49
C GLU A 34 -6.94 10.06 -13.00
N GLN A 35 -8.23 9.80 -12.80
CA GLN A 35 -9.17 10.78 -12.23
C GLN A 35 -8.83 11.08 -10.76
N VAL A 36 -8.54 10.05 -9.95
CA VAL A 36 -8.11 10.23 -8.55
C VAL A 36 -6.87 11.13 -8.49
N LEU A 37 -5.89 10.91 -9.37
CA LEU A 37 -4.69 11.74 -9.47
C LEU A 37 -5.01 13.17 -9.89
N ALA A 38 -5.87 13.38 -10.88
CA ALA A 38 -6.27 14.72 -11.30
C ALA A 38 -6.88 15.54 -10.15
N MET A 39 -7.60 14.88 -9.23
CA MET A 39 -8.28 15.46 -8.07
C MET A 39 -7.40 15.52 -6.80
N GLY A 40 -6.22 14.91 -6.78
CA GLY A 40 -5.44 14.70 -5.55
C GLY A 40 -3.94 14.70 -5.78
N GLN A 41 -3.42 15.73 -6.46
CA GLN A 41 -1.99 15.86 -6.80
C GLN A 41 -1.09 16.23 -5.61
N GLU A 42 -1.72 16.64 -4.50
CA GLU A 42 -1.09 16.89 -3.21
C GLU A 42 -0.86 15.61 -2.39
N GLU A 43 -1.44 14.48 -2.82
CA GLU A 43 -1.35 13.18 -2.15
C GLU A 43 -0.39 12.25 -2.90
N PRO A 44 0.69 11.77 -2.26
CA PRO A 44 1.56 10.76 -2.87
C PRO A 44 0.82 9.45 -3.20
N GLN A 45 -0.23 9.12 -2.45
CA GLN A 45 -1.07 7.95 -2.65
C GLN A 45 -1.70 7.95 -4.05
N SER A 46 -2.16 9.09 -4.56
CA SER A 46 -2.76 9.16 -5.89
C SER A 46 -1.79 8.77 -7.01
N PHE A 47 -0.51 9.16 -6.87
CA PHE A 47 0.54 8.77 -7.81
C PHE A 47 0.90 7.28 -7.66
N ARG A 48 1.03 6.80 -6.42
CA ARG A 48 1.31 5.40 -6.11
C ARG A 48 0.21 4.47 -6.67
N ASP A 49 -1.05 4.81 -6.42
CA ASP A 49 -2.21 4.06 -6.88
C ASP A 49 -2.20 3.89 -8.41
N LEU A 50 -1.98 4.99 -9.13
CA LEU A 50 -1.86 4.97 -10.59
C LEU A 50 -0.67 4.13 -11.06
N GLY A 51 0.50 4.30 -10.46
CA GLY A 51 1.70 3.53 -10.79
C GLY A 51 1.49 2.02 -10.63
N LEU A 52 0.89 1.60 -9.52
CA LEU A 52 0.57 0.20 -9.27
C LEU A 52 -0.48 -0.36 -10.23
N ALA A 53 -1.51 0.43 -10.57
CA ALA A 53 -2.52 0.04 -11.54
C ALA A 53 -1.96 -0.10 -12.96
N LEU A 54 -1.07 0.81 -13.38
CA LEU A 54 -0.37 0.74 -14.67
C LEU A 54 0.52 -0.51 -14.75
N ALA A 55 1.26 -0.82 -13.68
CA ALA A 55 2.08 -2.03 -13.62
C ALA A 55 1.20 -3.29 -13.74
N ALA A 56 0.09 -3.36 -13.01
CA ALA A 56 -0.86 -4.47 -13.09
C ALA A 56 -1.52 -4.57 -14.48
N ALA A 57 -1.74 -3.44 -15.16
CA ALA A 57 -2.32 -3.39 -16.51
C ALA A 57 -1.32 -3.77 -17.63
N GLY A 58 -0.12 -4.26 -17.28
CA GLY A 58 0.91 -4.63 -18.26
C GLY A 58 1.59 -3.42 -18.90
N LYS A 59 1.56 -2.25 -18.24
CA LYS A 59 2.21 -1.01 -18.71
C LYS A 59 3.37 -0.59 -17.78
N PRO A 60 4.38 -1.44 -17.55
CA PRO A 60 5.41 -1.19 -16.54
C PRO A 60 6.27 0.05 -16.83
N GLN A 61 6.52 0.39 -18.10
CA GLN A 61 7.25 1.61 -18.44
C GLN A 61 6.50 2.88 -18.02
N GLN A 62 5.18 2.90 -18.16
CA GLN A 62 4.35 4.05 -17.77
C GLN A 62 4.22 4.16 -16.25
N ALA A 63 4.32 3.04 -15.54
CA ALA A 63 4.25 3.00 -14.08
C ALA A 63 5.48 3.61 -13.38
N LEU A 64 6.63 3.74 -14.07
CA LEU A 64 7.84 4.30 -13.48
C LEU A 64 7.65 5.75 -13.03
N GLU A 65 7.06 6.59 -13.87
CA GLU A 65 6.97 8.03 -13.61
C GLU A 65 6.11 8.33 -12.36
N PRO A 66 4.87 7.80 -12.22
CA PRO A 66 4.08 8.03 -11.01
C PRO A 66 4.78 7.52 -9.73
N LEU A 67 5.39 6.34 -9.77
CA LEU A 67 6.10 5.80 -8.60
C LEU A 67 7.32 6.66 -8.25
N TYR A 68 8.09 7.09 -9.26
CA TYR A 68 9.26 7.93 -9.03
C TYR A 68 8.90 9.30 -8.47
N GLN A 69 7.80 9.90 -8.93
CA GLN A 69 7.26 11.15 -8.38
C GLN A 69 6.99 11.04 -6.87
N VAL A 70 6.48 9.90 -6.39
CA VAL A 70 6.30 9.67 -4.94
C VAL A 70 7.63 9.66 -4.20
N VAL A 71 8.67 9.09 -4.80
CA VAL A 71 10.00 8.95 -4.19
C VAL A 71 10.74 10.29 -4.08
N VAL A 72 10.68 11.14 -5.11
CA VAL A 72 11.56 12.33 -5.18
C VAL A 72 10.90 13.65 -4.83
N ARG A 73 9.57 13.76 -4.90
CA ARG A 73 8.90 15.01 -4.55
C ARG A 73 8.91 15.24 -3.04
N PRO A 74 9.09 16.50 -2.59
CA PRO A 74 8.78 16.84 -1.21
C PRO A 74 7.26 16.75 -1.02
N TRP A 75 6.85 16.01 0.00
CA TRP A 75 5.46 15.89 0.43
C TRP A 75 5.27 16.58 1.78
N ASP A 76 4.03 16.87 2.13
CA ASP A 76 3.68 17.29 3.49
C ASP A 76 4.13 16.20 4.48
N GLY A 77 4.66 16.60 5.65
CA GLY A 77 5.19 15.66 6.66
C GLY A 77 4.16 14.66 7.19
N ARG A 78 2.86 14.90 6.98
CA ARG A 78 1.80 13.90 7.23
C ARG A 78 1.95 12.63 6.38
N PHE A 79 2.74 12.67 5.30
CA PHE A 79 2.98 11.53 4.41
C PHE A 79 4.37 10.90 4.59
N ASP A 80 5.05 11.18 5.70
CA ASP A 80 6.37 10.62 5.97
C ASP A 80 6.38 9.09 5.90
N GLY A 81 7.37 8.53 5.19
CA GLY A 81 7.55 7.08 5.04
C GLY A 81 7.04 6.48 3.72
N ILE A 82 6.05 7.10 3.05
CA ILE A 82 5.49 6.53 1.80
C ILE A 82 6.51 6.47 0.66
N ALA A 83 7.50 7.37 0.67
CA ALA A 83 8.58 7.39 -0.31
C ALA A 83 9.39 6.09 -0.31
N LEU A 84 9.61 5.47 0.87
CA LEU A 84 10.33 4.19 0.96
C LEU A 84 9.48 3.03 0.41
N ILE A 85 8.17 3.05 0.69
CA ILE A 85 7.22 2.05 0.18
C ILE A 85 7.16 2.12 -1.36
N ALA A 86 7.10 3.34 -1.92
CA ALA A 86 7.10 3.55 -3.36
C ALA A 86 8.46 3.22 -4.01
N LEU A 87 9.57 3.45 -3.30
CA LEU A 87 10.91 3.07 -3.75
C LEU A 87 11.07 1.55 -3.82
N ASP A 88 10.57 0.81 -2.83
CA ASP A 88 10.51 -0.65 -2.87
C ASP A 88 9.72 -1.12 -4.10
N GLU A 89 8.57 -0.51 -4.36
CA GLU A 89 7.70 -0.84 -5.50
C GLU A 89 8.35 -0.51 -6.86
N LEU A 90 9.01 0.64 -6.97
CA LEU A 90 9.75 1.06 -8.15
C LEU A 90 10.90 0.09 -8.46
N THR A 91 11.74 -0.22 -7.46
CA THR A 91 12.89 -1.12 -7.64
C THR A 91 12.45 -2.54 -7.98
N ASN A 92 11.36 -3.02 -7.39
CA ASN A 92 10.77 -4.31 -7.72
C ASN A 92 10.21 -4.33 -9.16
N LEU A 93 9.52 -3.27 -9.58
CA LEU A 93 9.01 -3.13 -10.95
C LEU A 93 10.14 -3.18 -11.97
N VAL A 94 11.22 -2.44 -11.73
CA VAL A 94 12.40 -2.40 -12.62
C VAL A 94 13.08 -3.77 -12.69
N SER A 95 13.31 -4.43 -11.54
CA SER A 95 14.06 -5.69 -11.50
C SER A 95 13.32 -6.85 -12.19
N ARG A 96 11.99 -6.87 -12.08
CA ARG A 96 11.12 -7.95 -12.61
C ARG A 96 10.67 -7.73 -14.05
N SER A 97 10.72 -6.51 -14.56
CA SER A 97 10.21 -6.22 -15.90
C SER A 97 11.08 -6.83 -17.01
N ARG A 98 10.41 -7.45 -17.98
CA ARG A 98 11.01 -7.98 -19.21
C ARG A 98 10.13 -7.56 -20.40
N PRO A 99 10.68 -6.88 -21.43
CA PRO A 99 12.07 -6.43 -21.57
C PRO A 99 12.49 -5.41 -20.50
N ALA A 100 13.79 -5.12 -20.42
CA ALA A 100 14.32 -4.12 -19.49
C ALA A 100 13.67 -2.76 -19.74
N LEU A 101 13.32 -2.06 -18.66
CA LEU A 101 12.70 -0.74 -18.73
C LEU A 101 13.75 0.34 -18.99
N ASP A 102 13.35 1.42 -19.64
CA ASP A 102 14.14 2.63 -19.72
C ASP A 102 14.07 3.38 -18.38
N THR A 103 15.23 3.52 -17.73
CA THR A 103 15.39 4.12 -16.39
C THR A 103 16.31 5.34 -16.41
N GLN A 104 16.59 5.94 -17.58
CA GLN A 104 17.50 7.09 -17.70
C GLN A 104 17.09 8.30 -16.85
N GLY A 105 15.79 8.46 -16.59
CA GLY A 105 15.26 9.53 -15.73
C GLY A 105 15.32 9.25 -14.22
N ILE A 106 15.78 8.07 -13.80
CA ILE A 106 15.80 7.66 -12.38
C ILE A 106 17.24 7.67 -11.87
N ASP A 107 17.46 8.25 -10.70
CA ASP A 107 18.76 8.19 -10.02
C ASP A 107 19.22 6.72 -9.85
N PRO A 108 20.36 6.31 -10.42
CA PRO A 108 20.83 4.93 -10.36
C PRO A 108 21.00 4.38 -8.94
N ARG A 109 21.23 5.24 -7.94
CA ARG A 109 21.35 4.86 -6.52
C ARG A 109 20.02 4.34 -5.96
N LEU A 110 18.90 4.69 -6.59
CA LEU A 110 17.54 4.30 -6.21
C LEU A 110 17.04 3.06 -6.97
N LEU A 111 17.91 2.38 -7.73
CA LEU A 111 17.53 1.20 -8.53
C LEU A 111 17.92 -0.14 -7.88
N GLN A 112 18.42 -0.12 -6.65
CA GLN A 112 18.82 -1.34 -5.96
C GLN A 112 17.59 -2.10 -5.45
N ALA A 113 17.33 -3.28 -6.03
CA ALA A 113 16.29 -4.17 -5.55
C ALA A 113 16.61 -4.72 -4.15
N MET A 114 15.61 -4.73 -3.28
CA MET A 114 15.68 -5.28 -1.93
C MET A 114 14.71 -6.46 -1.82
N PRO A 115 15.14 -7.69 -2.13
CA PRO A 115 14.27 -8.85 -2.04
C PRO A 115 13.92 -9.14 -0.57
N LEU A 116 12.68 -9.57 -0.36
CA LEU A 116 12.13 -9.93 0.95
C LEU A 116 11.37 -11.24 0.82
N ASP A 117 11.47 -12.12 1.81
CA ASP A 117 10.59 -13.28 1.89
C ASP A 117 9.14 -12.89 2.14
N LEU A 118 8.92 -11.81 2.90
CA LEU A 118 7.60 -11.39 3.31
C LEU A 118 7.48 -9.86 3.36
N ARG A 119 6.44 -9.33 2.71
CA ARG A 119 6.04 -7.91 2.76
C ARG A 119 4.53 -7.81 2.93
N VAL A 120 4.07 -6.93 3.80
CA VAL A 120 2.66 -6.61 4.00
C VAL A 120 2.49 -5.11 3.85
N VAL A 121 1.51 -4.67 3.08
CA VAL A 121 1.14 -3.26 2.95
C VAL A 121 -0.34 -3.10 3.25
N LEU A 122 -0.69 -2.24 4.21
CA LEU A 122 -2.05 -1.89 4.56
C LEU A 122 -2.34 -0.46 4.11
N ALA A 123 -3.36 -0.28 3.27
CA ALA A 123 -3.87 1.02 2.85
C ALA A 123 -5.37 1.16 3.19
N TRP A 124 -5.88 2.38 3.23
CA TRP A 124 -7.29 2.66 3.52
C TRP A 124 -7.83 3.86 2.74
N ASP A 125 -9.16 3.93 2.59
CA ASP A 125 -9.87 4.93 1.78
C ASP A 125 -10.24 6.22 2.54
N ALA A 126 -10.08 6.24 3.87
CA ALA A 126 -10.47 7.35 4.72
C ALA A 126 -9.28 8.27 5.05
N ASP A 127 -9.40 9.56 4.72
CA ASP A 127 -8.44 10.56 5.21
C ASP A 127 -8.56 10.72 6.73
N ASN A 128 -7.45 11.07 7.39
CA ASN A 128 -7.39 11.38 8.82
C ASN A 128 -7.95 10.28 9.74
N SER A 129 -7.72 9.02 9.35
CA SER A 129 -8.02 7.83 10.15
C SER A 129 -6.73 7.20 10.64
N ASP A 130 -6.72 6.83 11.92
CA ASP A 130 -5.57 6.22 12.59
C ASP A 130 -5.74 4.71 12.57
N MET A 131 -4.96 4.05 11.71
CA MET A 131 -5.02 2.61 11.47
C MET A 131 -3.63 2.00 11.53
N ASP A 132 -3.46 1.04 12.44
CA ASP A 132 -2.20 0.34 12.61
C ASP A 132 -2.23 -1.04 11.95
N LEU A 133 -1.14 -1.39 11.30
CA LEU A 133 -0.82 -2.73 10.84
C LEU A 133 -0.08 -3.48 11.95
N TRP A 134 -0.65 -4.61 12.35
CA TRP A 134 -0.04 -5.53 13.31
C TRP A 134 0.29 -6.85 12.63
N VAL A 135 1.52 -7.33 12.79
CA VAL A 135 1.95 -8.63 12.26
C VAL A 135 2.53 -9.47 13.40
N THR A 136 1.89 -10.61 13.70
CA THR A 136 2.40 -11.56 14.70
C THR A 136 3.12 -12.71 13.99
N ASP A 137 4.36 -12.98 14.37
CA ASP A 137 5.21 -14.01 13.79
C ASP A 137 4.94 -15.42 14.38
N PRO A 138 5.56 -16.49 13.83
CA PRO A 138 5.40 -17.85 14.35
C PRO A 138 5.93 -18.08 15.77
N ASN A 139 6.76 -17.18 16.31
CA ASN A 139 7.23 -17.23 17.69
C ASN A 139 6.23 -16.54 18.65
N GLY A 140 5.19 -15.90 18.12
CA GLY A 140 4.20 -15.15 18.87
C GLY A 140 4.61 -13.70 19.14
N GLU A 141 5.71 -13.22 18.55
CA GLU A 141 6.12 -11.83 18.67
C GLU A 141 5.34 -10.95 17.69
N ARG A 142 4.81 -9.82 18.18
CA ARG A 142 4.05 -8.87 17.38
C ARG A 142 4.90 -7.67 16.97
N ALA A 143 4.96 -7.41 15.67
CA ALA A 143 5.40 -6.15 15.07
C ALA A 143 4.22 -5.17 15.02
N TYR A 144 4.43 -3.94 15.49
CA TYR A 144 3.49 -2.81 15.46
C TYR A 144 4.23 -1.50 15.79
N TYR A 145 3.56 -0.34 15.84
CA TYR A 145 4.21 0.96 16.11
C TYR A 145 5.07 0.97 17.39
N GLY A 146 4.68 0.23 18.44
CA GLY A 146 5.40 0.11 19.71
C GLY A 146 6.53 -0.93 19.70
N ASN A 147 6.55 -1.83 18.72
CA ASN A 147 7.61 -2.83 18.51
C ASN A 147 7.94 -2.92 17.00
N ARG A 148 8.66 -1.91 16.50
CA ARG A 148 8.91 -1.73 15.05
C ARG A 148 10.01 -2.62 14.48
N LEU A 149 10.82 -3.24 15.33
CA LEU A 149 11.89 -4.15 14.92
C LEU A 149 11.81 -5.41 15.80
N THR A 150 11.30 -6.50 15.24
CA THR A 150 11.14 -7.76 15.97
C THR A 150 12.45 -8.54 16.05
N TYR A 151 12.51 -9.53 16.94
CA TYR A 151 13.65 -10.44 17.05
C TYR A 151 13.96 -11.19 15.75
N GLN A 152 12.92 -11.55 14.97
CA GLN A 152 13.10 -12.15 13.64
C GLN A 152 13.54 -11.15 12.56
N GLY A 153 13.73 -9.88 12.89
CA GLY A 153 14.12 -8.85 11.93
C GLY A 153 12.94 -8.31 11.11
N GLY A 154 11.72 -8.52 11.58
CA GLY A 154 10.54 -7.90 10.99
C GLY A 154 10.54 -6.40 11.29
N GLN A 155 10.36 -5.59 10.26
CA GLN A 155 10.44 -4.14 10.33
C GLN A 155 9.10 -3.50 9.96
N MET A 156 8.59 -2.62 10.81
CA MET A 156 7.45 -1.74 10.50
C MET A 156 7.95 -0.45 9.83
N SER A 157 7.15 0.11 8.92
CA SER A 157 7.33 1.46 8.42
C SER A 157 7.27 2.48 9.56
N GLN A 158 7.67 3.73 9.27
CA GLN A 158 7.35 4.81 10.18
C GLN A 158 5.82 4.93 10.32
N ASP A 159 5.39 5.29 11.52
CA ASP A 159 3.99 5.35 11.93
C ASP A 159 3.29 6.54 11.26
N PHE A 160 2.12 6.29 10.64
CA PHE A 160 1.31 7.29 9.93
C PHE A 160 0.19 7.81 10.83
N THR A 161 0.50 8.78 11.69
CA THR A 161 -0.50 9.33 12.64
C THR A 161 -1.47 10.36 12.02
N GLY A 162 -1.34 10.69 10.73
CA GLY A 162 -2.26 11.60 10.04
C GLY A 162 -2.23 11.47 8.53
N GLY A 163 -3.40 11.33 7.90
CA GLY A 163 -3.53 11.20 6.44
C GLY A 163 -4.08 9.84 6.01
N TYR A 164 -3.82 9.46 4.76
CA TYR A 164 -4.01 8.09 4.29
C TYR A 164 -2.72 7.33 4.57
N GLY A 165 -2.83 6.10 5.07
CA GLY A 165 -1.74 5.15 4.99
C GLY A 165 -1.19 5.02 3.55
N PRO A 166 -0.04 4.37 3.39
CA PRO A 166 0.01 2.99 3.84
C PRO A 166 1.03 2.70 4.92
N GLU A 167 0.70 1.74 5.79
CA GLU A 167 1.69 1.09 6.66
C GLU A 167 2.28 -0.14 5.98
N GLN A 168 3.57 -0.39 6.22
CA GLN A 168 4.29 -1.55 5.68
C GLN A 168 4.94 -2.36 6.80
N PHE A 169 4.88 -3.68 6.68
CA PHE A 169 5.75 -4.62 7.35
C PHE A 169 6.67 -5.29 6.32
N SER A 170 7.96 -5.39 6.60
CA SER A 170 8.94 -6.09 5.78
C SER A 170 9.77 -7.08 6.60
N LEU A 171 10.04 -8.25 6.04
CA LEU A 171 10.87 -9.28 6.65
C LEU A 171 11.71 -9.96 5.57
N ARG A 172 13.03 -9.83 5.69
CA ARG A 172 13.99 -10.35 4.71
C ARG A 172 13.98 -11.88 4.70
N ASP A 173 14.19 -12.48 5.86
CA ASP A 173 14.34 -13.92 6.04
C ASP A 173 13.18 -14.41 6.92
N ALA A 174 12.13 -14.94 6.28
CA ALA A 174 10.92 -15.32 6.99
C ALA A 174 11.05 -16.72 7.59
N LYS A 175 10.87 -16.83 8.90
CA LYS A 175 10.77 -18.14 9.58
C LYS A 175 9.54 -18.90 9.04
N PRO A 176 9.67 -20.19 8.72
CA PRO A 176 8.51 -21.02 8.41
C PRO A 176 7.50 -21.06 9.55
N GLY A 177 6.22 -20.97 9.21
CA GLY A 177 5.11 -20.98 10.16
C GLY A 177 4.01 -20.00 9.79
N ARG A 178 3.03 -19.88 10.70
CA ARG A 178 1.88 -18.99 10.51
C ARG A 178 2.20 -17.59 10.99
N TYR A 179 1.91 -16.62 10.14
CA TYR A 179 1.90 -15.20 10.47
C TYR A 179 0.46 -14.72 10.48
N LYS A 180 0.13 -13.91 11.49
CA LYS A 180 -1.21 -13.32 11.65
C LYS A 180 -1.12 -11.83 11.38
N VAL A 181 -2.00 -11.33 10.51
CA VAL A 181 -2.08 -9.91 10.15
C VAL A 181 -3.39 -9.32 10.64
N GLU A 182 -3.27 -8.28 11.45
CA GLU A 182 -4.38 -7.59 12.06
C GLU A 182 -4.29 -6.10 11.69
N ALA A 183 -5.45 -5.46 11.53
CA ALA A 183 -5.56 -4.02 11.45
C ALA A 183 -6.20 -3.52 12.74
N ASN A 184 -5.59 -2.54 13.40
CA ASN A 184 -6.15 -1.94 14.60
C ASN A 184 -6.60 -0.51 14.31
N TYR A 185 -7.87 -0.21 14.62
CA TYR A 185 -8.48 1.09 14.40
C TYR A 185 -8.49 1.91 15.70
N PHE A 186 -7.65 2.94 15.78
CA PHE A 186 -7.56 3.82 16.95
C PHE A 186 -8.54 4.99 16.92
N GLY A 187 -9.15 5.29 15.77
CA GLY A 187 -10.23 6.27 15.65
C GLY A 187 -10.12 7.17 14.42
N SER A 188 -11.12 8.05 14.24
CA SER A 188 -11.10 9.14 13.25
C SER A 188 -11.39 10.45 13.95
N ARG A 189 -10.61 11.50 13.66
CA ARG A 189 -10.90 12.87 14.13
C ARG A 189 -11.98 13.57 13.30
N GLN A 190 -12.40 12.97 12.17
CA GLN A 190 -13.49 13.46 11.32
C GLN A 190 -14.71 12.54 11.37
N GLN A 191 -15.89 13.13 11.24
CA GLN A 191 -17.15 12.41 11.06
C GLN A 191 -17.15 11.87 9.61
N LEU A 192 -16.84 10.58 9.44
CA LEU A 192 -16.78 9.92 8.14
C LEU A 192 -18.07 10.17 7.36
N VAL A 193 -17.99 10.95 6.28
CA VAL A 193 -19.11 11.20 5.35
C VAL A 193 -19.54 9.89 4.64
N THR A 194 -18.67 8.88 4.59
CA THR A 194 -18.86 7.60 3.87
C THR A 194 -19.35 6.43 4.73
N GLY A 195 -19.60 6.64 6.03
CA GLY A 195 -20.26 5.66 6.91
C GLY A 195 -19.48 4.38 7.25
N ALA A 196 -18.36 4.06 6.59
CA ALA A 196 -17.46 2.94 6.94
C ALA A 196 -16.17 2.96 6.10
N THR A 197 -15.01 2.85 6.76
CA THR A 197 -13.66 2.79 6.16
C THR A 197 -13.41 1.45 5.49
N THR A 198 -12.84 1.45 4.29
CA THR A 198 -12.37 0.27 3.57
C THR A 198 -10.87 0.09 3.76
N LEU A 199 -10.47 -1.07 4.27
CA LEU A 199 -9.09 -1.55 4.35
C LEU A 199 -8.73 -2.32 3.09
N MET A 200 -7.51 -2.10 2.61
CA MET A 200 -6.90 -2.79 1.48
C MET A 200 -5.53 -3.31 1.92
N LEU A 201 -5.42 -4.61 2.09
CA LEU A 201 -4.18 -5.28 2.44
C LEU A 201 -3.60 -5.97 1.20
N ARG A 202 -2.32 -5.74 0.93
CA ARG A 202 -1.53 -6.54 0.01
C ARG A 202 -0.46 -7.28 0.79
N LEU A 203 -0.58 -8.59 0.81
CA LEU A 203 0.47 -9.49 1.25
C LEU A 203 1.28 -9.92 0.03
N THR A 204 2.59 -9.94 0.16
CA THR A 204 3.49 -10.48 -0.85
C THR A 204 4.51 -11.40 -0.22
N THR A 205 4.64 -12.60 -0.77
CA THR A 205 5.78 -13.49 -0.49
C THR A 205 6.80 -13.44 -1.63
N HIS A 206 8.07 -13.70 -1.31
CA HIS A 206 9.19 -13.67 -2.26
C HIS A 206 9.25 -12.37 -3.09
N TRP A 207 9.05 -11.23 -2.41
CA TRP A 207 9.14 -9.90 -3.01
C TRP A 207 10.46 -9.72 -3.75
N GLY A 208 10.42 -9.16 -4.96
CA GLY A 208 11.64 -8.92 -5.74
C GLY A 208 12.16 -10.12 -6.51
N THR A 209 11.52 -11.30 -6.42
CA THR A 209 11.98 -12.52 -7.08
C THR A 209 11.01 -13.01 -8.16
N PRO A 210 11.41 -13.94 -9.04
CA PRO A 210 10.50 -14.61 -9.97
C PRO A 210 9.38 -15.40 -9.29
N GLN A 211 9.55 -15.79 -8.02
CA GLN A 211 8.58 -16.54 -7.22
C GLN A 211 7.58 -15.65 -6.49
N GLN A 212 7.64 -14.31 -6.71
CA GLN A 212 6.77 -13.37 -6.02
C GLN A 212 5.30 -13.75 -6.18
N LYS A 213 4.58 -13.82 -5.06
CA LYS A 213 3.15 -14.10 -5.02
C LYS A 213 2.43 -13.06 -4.18
N ASP A 214 1.40 -12.46 -4.76
CA ASP A 214 0.58 -11.46 -4.10
C ASP A 214 -0.78 -12.04 -3.68
N GLN A 215 -1.26 -11.62 -2.52
CA GLN A 215 -2.62 -11.86 -2.06
C GLN A 215 -3.21 -10.53 -1.58
N MET A 216 -4.39 -10.20 -2.10
CA MET A 216 -5.07 -8.96 -1.77
C MET A 216 -6.34 -9.24 -0.97
N VAL A 217 -6.55 -8.49 0.10
CA VAL A 217 -7.75 -8.52 0.93
C VAL A 217 -8.35 -7.12 0.96
N THR A 218 -9.65 -7.01 0.72
CA THR A 218 -10.37 -5.74 0.83
C THR A 218 -11.58 -5.90 1.74
N MET A 219 -11.57 -5.19 2.86
CA MET A 219 -12.54 -5.34 3.94
C MET A 219 -13.13 -3.98 4.31
N ARG A 220 -14.44 -3.95 4.60
CA ARG A 220 -15.12 -2.74 5.10
C ARG A 220 -15.28 -2.84 6.62
N LEU A 221 -14.75 -1.86 7.35
CA LEU A 221 -14.91 -1.74 8.79
C LEU A 221 -16.29 -1.18 9.11
N LYS A 222 -17.06 -1.89 9.95
CA LYS A 222 -18.43 -1.50 10.29
C LYS A 222 -18.53 -0.76 11.62
N ASP A 223 -17.64 -1.05 12.57
CA ASP A 223 -17.73 -0.54 13.94
C ASP A 223 -16.43 0.16 14.38
N ARG A 224 -16.58 1.16 15.26
CA ARG A 224 -15.45 1.89 15.86
C ARG A 224 -14.97 1.10 17.07
N ALA A 225 -13.71 0.67 17.02
CA ALA A 225 -12.93 -0.04 18.05
C ALA A 225 -12.98 -1.57 17.98
N GLU A 226 -12.34 -2.16 16.97
CA GLU A 226 -11.90 -3.55 17.02
C GLU A 226 -10.53 -3.71 16.34
N THR A 227 -9.67 -4.54 16.95
CA THR A 227 -8.56 -5.16 16.21
C THR A 227 -9.18 -6.22 15.31
N VAL A 228 -9.07 -6.04 14.00
CA VAL A 228 -9.69 -6.93 13.04
C VAL A 228 -8.64 -7.82 12.40
N LEU A 229 -8.86 -9.14 12.44
CA LEU A 229 -8.06 -10.10 11.70
C LEU A 229 -8.28 -9.85 10.19
N VAL A 230 -7.24 -9.40 9.50
CA VAL A 230 -7.28 -9.17 8.06
C VAL A 230 -6.90 -10.43 7.30
N GLY A 231 -5.99 -11.24 7.86
CA GLY A 231 -5.64 -12.54 7.30
C GLY A 231 -4.60 -13.31 8.12
N GLU A 232 -4.46 -14.58 7.78
CA GLU A 232 -3.37 -15.46 8.24
C GLU A 232 -2.72 -16.09 7.02
N PHE A 233 -1.41 -16.33 7.09
CA PHE A 233 -0.71 -17.04 6.02
C PHE A 233 0.44 -17.87 6.57
N GLU A 234 0.72 -18.95 5.85
CA GLU A 234 1.77 -19.92 6.18
C GLU A 234 2.97 -19.71 5.25
N VAL A 235 4.12 -19.40 5.84
CA VAL A 235 5.42 -19.49 5.17
C VAL A 235 5.92 -20.92 5.33
N ARG A 236 6.33 -21.57 4.25
CA ARG A 236 6.78 -22.98 4.22
C ARG A 236 8.27 -23.08 4.00
#